data_AF-A0A845Y3L3-F1
#
_entry.id   AF-A0A845Y3L3-F1
#
_cell.length_a   1.000
_cell.length_b   1.000
_cell.length_c   1.000
_cell.angle_alpha   90.00
_cell.angle_beta   90.00
_cell.angle_gamma   90.00
#
_symmetry.space_group_name_H-M   'P 1'
#
loop_
_entity.id
_entity.type
_entity.pdbx_description
1 polymer ?
#
loop_
_entity_poly.entity_id
_entity_poly.type
_entity_poly.pdbx_seq_one_letter_code
_entity_poly.pdbx_strand_id
1 'polypeptide(L)'
;MKDNVYLLIQSDLDIRKVTGSLSAISNVVWVSPIYGPDNIVAYLEADSAAEMENVIEDIRARRYIKAVDSRPCKVIPGQQENPKVEFTLPVRACLMINVDYHTLKERDLVSFLKGKPYSVQVRACWGPSDTIALIEAKDNEDLRNIVCDEIKIYPGVKSLSTRVCYQLS
;
A
#
# COMPACT_ATOMS: atom_id res chain seq x y z
N MET A 1 15.72 -11.44 -6.64
CA MET A 1 14.37 -10.83 -6.59
C MET A 1 14.33 -10.03 -5.32
N LYS A 2 13.99 -8.75 -5.38
CA LYS A 2 13.97 -7.89 -4.20
C LYS A 2 12.84 -8.28 -3.26
N ASP A 3 13.07 -8.18 -1.97
CA ASP A 3 12.02 -8.27 -0.95
C ASP A 3 11.27 -6.94 -0.88
N ASN A 4 9.96 -6.98 -0.69
CA ASN A 4 9.11 -5.79 -0.67
C ASN A 4 8.11 -5.82 0.48
N VAL A 5 7.88 -4.66 1.09
CA VAL A 5 7.03 -4.51 2.27
C VAL A 5 6.24 -3.22 2.16
N TYR A 6 4.96 -3.26 2.52
CA TYR A 6 4.24 -2.05 2.89
C TYR A 6 4.40 -1.79 4.38
N LEU A 7 4.70 -0.55 4.77
CA LEU A 7 4.64 -0.09 6.15
C LEU A 7 3.43 0.80 6.33
N LEU A 8 2.62 0.51 7.34
CA LEU A 8 1.60 1.39 7.88
C LEU A 8 2.16 2.00 9.16
N ILE A 9 2.23 3.32 9.19
CA ILE A 9 3.01 4.04 10.18
C ILE A 9 2.10 5.02 10.92
N GLN A 10 2.28 5.07 12.25
CA GLN A 10 1.67 6.06 13.13
C GLN A 10 2.76 6.99 13.66
N SER A 11 2.51 8.29 13.54
CA SER A 11 3.37 9.34 14.09
C SER A 11 2.56 10.39 14.84
N ASP A 12 3.12 10.91 15.93
CA ASP A 12 2.53 12.03 16.70
C ASP A 12 3.08 13.40 16.24
N LEU A 13 3.92 13.45 15.21
CA LEU A 13 4.46 14.68 14.64
C LEU A 13 3.75 15.09 13.36
N ASP A 14 4.15 16.26 12.84
CA ASP A 14 3.79 16.71 11.50
C ASP A 14 4.15 15.66 10.44
N ILE A 15 3.12 14.98 9.95
CA ILE A 15 3.22 13.88 8.98
C ILE A 15 3.95 14.28 7.70
N ARG A 16 3.91 15.55 7.27
CA ARG A 16 4.59 15.99 6.05
C ARG A 16 6.10 15.93 6.23
N LYS A 17 6.59 16.35 7.39
CA LYS A 17 8.02 16.30 7.74
C LYS A 17 8.49 14.85 7.89
N VAL A 18 7.65 14.01 8.51
CA VAL A 18 7.95 12.58 8.68
C VAL A 18 8.04 11.89 7.32
N THR A 19 7.05 12.09 6.45
CA THR A 19 7.06 11.55 5.08
C THR A 19 8.30 12.02 4.29
N GLY A 20 8.66 13.31 4.35
CA GLY A 20 9.87 13.82 3.70
C GLY A 20 11.17 13.21 4.25
N SER A 21 11.23 12.90 5.55
CA SER A 21 12.37 12.22 6.16
C SER A 21 12.44 10.73 5.81
N LEU A 22 11.30 10.08 5.59
CA LEU A 22 11.22 8.68 5.14
C LEU A 22 11.57 8.55 3.66
N SER A 23 11.14 9.49 2.80
CA SER A 23 11.46 9.47 1.36
C SER A 23 12.95 9.62 1.06
N ALA A 24 13.76 10.07 2.03
CA ALA A 24 15.21 10.17 1.91
C ALA A 24 15.92 8.82 2.18
N ILE A 25 15.21 7.80 2.65
CA ILE A 25 15.76 6.45 2.86
C ILE A 25 15.80 5.75 1.49
N SER A 26 16.97 5.23 1.10
CA SER A 26 17.19 4.57 -0.20
C SER A 26 16.23 3.41 -0.50
N ASN A 27 15.81 2.69 0.54
CA ASN A 27 14.93 1.53 0.44
C ASN A 27 13.45 1.92 0.35
N VAL A 28 13.09 3.18 0.62
CA VAL A 28 11.72 3.67 0.49
C VAL A 28 11.49 4.09 -0.96
N VAL A 29 10.79 3.25 -1.71
CA VAL A 29 10.46 3.50 -3.11
C VAL A 29 9.33 4.51 -3.24
N TRP A 30 8.37 4.46 -2.30
CA TRP A 30 7.26 5.40 -2.24
C TRP A 30 6.78 5.58 -0.81
N VAL A 31 6.33 6.79 -0.49
CA VAL A 31 5.72 7.10 0.80
C VAL A 31 4.72 8.22 0.63
N SER A 32 3.60 8.13 1.34
CA SER A 32 2.58 9.17 1.34
C SER A 32 1.92 9.30 2.71
N PRO A 33 1.53 10.52 3.12
CA PRO A 33 0.58 10.67 4.20
C PRO A 33 -0.79 10.17 3.74
N ILE A 34 -1.56 9.59 4.67
CA ILE A 34 -2.89 9.05 4.43
C ILE A 34 -3.86 9.43 5.55
N TYR A 35 -5.14 9.47 5.22
CA TYR A 35 -6.20 9.59 6.22
C TYR A 35 -6.51 8.22 6.84
N GLY A 36 -6.44 8.13 8.17
CA GLY A 36 -6.71 6.89 8.89
C GLY A 36 -6.06 6.86 10.28
N PRO A 37 -6.17 5.71 10.98
CA PRO A 37 -5.46 5.47 12.23
C PRO A 37 -3.95 5.39 11.97
N ASP A 38 -3.56 4.74 10.87
CA ASP A 38 -2.23 4.87 10.29
C ASP A 38 -2.23 6.12 9.43
N ASN A 39 -1.29 7.03 9.70
CA ASN A 39 -1.25 8.35 9.09
C ASN A 39 -0.21 8.46 7.96
N ILE A 40 0.59 7.41 7.76
CA ILE A 40 1.56 7.29 6.68
C ILE A 40 1.54 5.85 6.15
N VAL A 41 1.64 5.70 4.83
CA VAL A 41 1.94 4.42 4.16
C VAL A 41 3.25 4.57 3.39
N ALA A 42 4.11 3.56 3.47
CA ALA A 42 5.33 3.48 2.68
C ALA A 42 5.45 2.12 1.99
N TYR A 43 6.02 2.10 0.81
CA TYR A 43 6.39 0.90 0.07
C TYR A 43 7.91 0.83 -0.03
N LEU A 44 8.48 -0.26 0.50
CA LEU A 44 9.92 -0.48 0.62
C LEU A 44 10.37 -1.62 -0.28
N GLU A 45 11.60 -1.53 -0.75
CA GLU A 45 12.33 -2.61 -1.42
C GLU A 45 13.73 -2.78 -0.84
N ALA A 46 14.18 -4.03 -0.73
CA ALA A 46 15.51 -4.39 -0.29
C ALA A 46 16.04 -5.58 -1.09
N ASP A 47 17.35 -5.74 -1.15
CA ASP A 47 17.97 -6.87 -1.87
C ASP A 47 17.93 -8.17 -1.06
N SER A 48 17.61 -8.07 0.24
CA SER A 48 17.43 -9.23 1.13
C SER A 48 16.48 -8.95 2.31
N ALA A 49 15.94 -10.02 2.88
CA ALA A 49 15.10 -9.95 4.07
C ALA A 49 15.84 -9.37 5.29
N ALA A 50 17.13 -9.67 5.44
CA ALA A 50 17.95 -9.12 6.52
C ALA A 50 18.15 -7.60 6.38
N GLU A 51 18.35 -7.11 5.15
CA GLU A 51 18.39 -5.66 4.88
C GLU A 51 17.03 -5.02 5.15
N MET A 52 15.93 -5.64 4.70
CA MET A 52 14.58 -5.16 4.97
C MET A 52 14.28 -5.05 6.47
N GLU A 53 14.68 -6.05 7.26
CA GLU A 53 14.53 -6.04 8.71
C GLU A 53 15.28 -4.85 9.35
N ASN A 54 16.54 -4.65 8.97
CA ASN A 54 17.34 -3.52 9.47
C ASN A 54 16.68 -2.18 9.15
N VAL A 55 16.20 -1.99 7.92
CA VAL A 55 15.53 -0.74 7.51
C VAL A 55 14.24 -0.52 8.29
N ILE A 56 13.44 -1.56 8.52
CA ILE A 56 12.19 -1.45 9.29
C ILE A 56 12.48 -1.08 10.74
N GLU A 57 13.49 -1.69 11.36
CA GLU A 57 13.87 -1.39 12.74
C GLU A 57 14.50 0.00 12.87
N ASP A 58 15.30 0.44 11.89
CA ASP A 58 15.81 1.81 11.82
C ASP A 58 14.66 2.84 11.72
N ILE A 59 13.61 2.55 10.94
CA ILE A 59 12.41 3.39 10.87
C ILE A 59 11.68 3.36 12.22
N ARG A 60 11.46 2.17 12.79
CA ARG A 60 10.76 1.99 14.08
C ARG A 60 11.45 2.74 15.22
N ALA A 61 12.78 2.78 15.23
CA ALA A 61 13.59 3.43 16.27
C ALA A 61 13.54 4.97 16.22
N ARG A 62 13.00 5.57 15.15
CA ARG A 62 12.90 7.03 15.05
C ARG A 62 11.93 7.56 16.10
N ARG A 63 12.38 8.52 16.91
CA ARG A 63 11.63 9.08 18.05
C ARG A 63 10.19 9.52 17.75
N TYR A 64 9.90 9.90 16.52
CA TYR A 64 8.58 10.38 16.09
C TYR A 64 7.65 9.29 15.57
N ILE A 65 8.14 8.06 15.47
CA ILE A 65 7.36 6.89 15.04
C ILE A 65 6.81 6.22 16.29
N LYS A 66 5.48 6.18 16.38
CA LYS A 66 4.76 5.58 17.51
C LYS A 66 4.53 4.09 17.29
N ALA A 67 4.14 3.73 16.07
CA ALA A 67 3.89 2.36 15.67
C ALA A 67 4.26 2.16 14.20
N VAL A 68 4.73 0.95 13.91
CA VAL A 68 4.97 0.45 12.56
C VAL A 68 4.32 -0.91 12.46
N ASP A 69 3.44 -1.05 11.49
CA ASP A 69 2.86 -2.32 11.09
C ASP A 69 3.37 -2.68 9.69
N SER A 70 4.07 -3.81 9.59
CA SER A 70 4.68 -4.27 8.34
C SER A 70 3.80 -5.29 7.65
N ARG A 71 3.74 -5.19 6.32
CA ARG A 71 2.96 -6.04 5.42
C ARG A 71 3.89 -6.58 4.33
N PRO A 72 4.60 -7.69 4.59
CA PRO A 72 5.45 -8.30 3.59
C PRO A 72 4.65 -8.74 2.38
N CYS A 73 5.14 -8.41 1.18
CA CYS A 73 4.48 -8.77 -0.06
C CYS A 73 4.76 -10.23 -0.41
N LYS A 74 3.73 -10.96 -0.84
CA LYS A 74 3.87 -12.34 -1.34
C LYS A 74 4.50 -12.33 -2.72
N VAL A 75 5.29 -13.35 -3.01
CA VAL A 75 5.74 -13.66 -4.37
C VAL A 75 4.67 -14.52 -5.03
N ILE A 76 4.08 -14.03 -6.12
CA ILE A 76 3.11 -14.79 -6.92
C ILE A 76 3.83 -15.34 -8.16
N PRO A 77 3.98 -16.67 -8.29
CA PRO A 77 4.63 -17.28 -9.44
C PRO A 77 3.99 -16.84 -10.77
N GLY A 78 4.81 -16.45 -11.74
CA GLY A 78 4.35 -16.06 -13.08
C GLY A 78 3.80 -14.63 -13.19
N GLN A 79 3.75 -13.85 -12.10
CA GLN A 79 3.43 -12.43 -12.18
C GLN A 79 4.71 -11.59 -12.18
N GLN A 80 4.84 -10.72 -13.18
CA GLN A 80 5.84 -9.66 -13.13
C GLN A 80 5.40 -8.58 -12.15
N GLU A 81 6.33 -8.12 -11.32
CA GLU A 81 6.13 -7.01 -10.41
C GLU A 81 6.74 -5.75 -11.03
N ASN A 82 5.98 -4.65 -11.04
CA ASN A 82 6.50 -3.34 -11.36
C ASN A 82 6.82 -2.62 -10.04
N PRO A 83 8.11 -2.35 -9.75
CA PRO A 83 8.49 -1.66 -8.52
C PRO A 83 8.09 -0.18 -8.54
N LYS A 84 7.87 0.41 -9.73
CA LYS A 84 7.62 1.85 -9.85
C LYS A 84 6.21 2.19 -9.39
N VAL A 85 6.12 3.10 -8.42
CA VAL A 85 4.87 3.72 -8.00
C VAL A 85 4.81 5.13 -8.58
N GLU A 86 4.04 5.30 -9.65
CA GLU A 86 3.88 6.58 -10.34
C GLU A 86 2.39 6.88 -10.53
N PHE A 87 1.95 7.98 -9.93
CA PHE A 87 0.58 8.45 -10.04
C PHE A 87 0.48 9.52 -11.13
N THR A 88 -0.48 9.37 -12.03
CA THR A 88 -0.79 10.32 -13.10
C THR A 88 -2.04 11.13 -12.82
N LEU A 89 -2.88 10.67 -11.88
CA LEU A 89 -4.14 11.31 -11.52
C LEU A 89 -4.09 11.98 -10.13
N PRO A 90 -4.95 12.99 -9.88
CA PRO A 90 -4.84 13.84 -8.70
C PRO A 90 -5.37 13.19 -7.42
N VAL A 91 -6.37 12.30 -7.51
CA VAL A 91 -6.91 11.60 -6.35
C VAL A 91 -6.24 10.24 -6.25
N ARG A 92 -5.80 9.88 -5.05
CA ARG A 92 -4.98 8.69 -4.79
C ARG A 92 -5.46 8.02 -3.53
N ALA A 93 -5.47 6.70 -3.50
CA ALA A 93 -5.85 5.95 -2.31
C ALA A 93 -5.03 4.67 -2.16
N CYS A 94 -4.79 4.31 -0.91
CA CYS A 94 -4.34 2.99 -0.51
C CYS A 94 -5.55 2.19 -0.03
N LEU A 95 -5.79 1.04 -0.66
CA LEU A 95 -6.84 0.10 -0.28
C LEU A 95 -6.21 -1.07 0.45
N MET A 96 -6.76 -1.40 1.61
CA MET A 96 -6.45 -2.62 2.35
C MET A 96 -7.64 -3.56 2.23
N ILE A 97 -7.43 -4.69 1.57
CA ILE A 97 -8.50 -5.59 1.15
C ILE A 97 -8.25 -6.97 1.76
N ASN A 98 -9.30 -7.54 2.34
CA ASN A 98 -9.34 -8.93 2.76
C ASN A 98 -10.30 -9.71 1.87
N VAL A 99 -9.93 -10.94 1.56
CA VAL A 99 -10.74 -11.84 0.73
C VAL A 99 -11.39 -12.92 1.59
N ASP A 100 -12.50 -13.45 1.10
CA ASP A 100 -13.04 -14.71 1.58
C ASP A 100 -12.38 -15.86 0.83
N TYR A 101 -11.46 -16.56 1.50
CA TYR A 101 -10.68 -17.65 0.91
C TYR A 101 -11.49 -18.88 0.46
N HIS A 102 -12.78 -18.96 0.84
CA HIS A 102 -13.71 -19.97 0.32
C HIS A 102 -14.15 -19.67 -1.12
N THR A 103 -14.11 -18.40 -1.52
CA THR A 103 -14.64 -17.93 -2.81
C THR A 103 -13.58 -17.30 -3.71
N LEU A 104 -12.55 -16.67 -3.14
CA LEU A 104 -11.52 -15.94 -3.88
C LEU A 104 -10.14 -16.11 -3.22
N LYS A 105 -9.11 -16.34 -4.04
CA LYS A 105 -7.72 -16.21 -3.57
C LYS A 105 -7.22 -14.80 -3.84
N GLU A 106 -6.38 -14.30 -2.96
CA GLU A 106 -5.75 -12.99 -3.04
C GLU A 106 -4.99 -12.80 -4.37
N ARG A 107 -4.36 -13.86 -4.90
CA ARG A 107 -3.67 -13.81 -6.21
C ARG A 107 -4.61 -13.51 -7.38
N ASP A 108 -5.86 -13.96 -7.29
CA ASP A 108 -6.86 -13.77 -8.34
C ASP A 108 -7.39 -12.33 -8.28
N LEU A 109 -7.58 -11.80 -7.06
CA LEU A 109 -7.88 -10.38 -6.84
C LEU A 109 -6.75 -9.48 -7.35
N VAL A 110 -5.49 -9.80 -7.04
CA VAL A 110 -4.32 -9.08 -7.54
C VAL A 110 -4.30 -9.08 -9.07
N SER A 111 -4.56 -10.22 -9.70
CA SER A 111 -4.62 -10.33 -11.17
C SER A 111 -5.71 -9.43 -11.75
N PHE A 112 -6.91 -9.46 -11.14
CA PHE A 112 -8.03 -8.62 -11.55
C PHE A 112 -7.69 -7.13 -11.45
N LEU A 113 -7.17 -6.67 -10.31
CA LEU A 113 -6.85 -5.26 -10.06
C LEU A 113 -5.67 -4.79 -10.92
N LYS A 114 -4.62 -5.60 -11.11
CA LYS A 114 -3.50 -5.26 -12.02
C LYS A 114 -3.95 -4.99 -13.46
N GLY A 115 -5.08 -5.57 -13.88
CA GLY A 115 -5.68 -5.32 -15.20
C GLY A 115 -6.49 -4.03 -15.31
N LYS A 116 -6.56 -3.21 -14.25
CA LYS A 116 -7.42 -2.02 -14.19
C LYS A 116 -6.65 -0.75 -14.48
N PRO A 117 -7.24 0.21 -15.21
CA PRO A 117 -6.57 1.45 -15.58
C PRO A 117 -6.29 2.38 -14.39
N TYR A 118 -7.03 2.22 -13.29
CA TYR A 118 -6.84 3.00 -12.07
C TYR A 118 -5.78 2.41 -11.12
N SER A 119 -5.25 1.22 -11.40
CA SER A 119 -4.33 0.53 -10.50
C SER A 119 -2.89 0.94 -10.77
N VAL A 120 -2.25 1.54 -9.77
CA VAL A 120 -0.84 1.97 -9.82
C VAL A 120 0.06 0.87 -9.30
N GLN A 121 -0.30 0.26 -8.18
CA GLN A 121 0.45 -0.85 -7.61
C GLN A 121 -0.49 -1.77 -6.84
N VAL A 122 -0.35 -3.09 -7.01
CA VAL A 122 -1.20 -4.06 -6.31
C VAL A 122 -0.36 -5.25 -5.88
N ARG A 123 -0.37 -5.57 -4.58
CA ARG A 123 0.37 -6.69 -4.02
C ARG A 123 -0.50 -7.51 -3.10
N ALA A 124 -0.38 -8.83 -3.21
CA ALA A 124 -0.82 -9.72 -2.14
C ALA A 124 0.17 -9.59 -0.98
N CYS A 125 -0.34 -9.61 0.26
CA CYS A 125 0.46 -9.40 1.45
C CYS A 125 0.25 -10.51 2.47
N TRP A 126 1.23 -10.70 3.35
CA TRP A 126 1.06 -11.39 4.62
C TRP A 126 0.53 -10.42 5.68
N GLY A 127 -0.26 -10.93 6.62
CA GLY A 127 -0.81 -10.18 7.74
C GLY A 127 -2.33 -9.89 7.63
N PRO A 128 -2.85 -8.98 8.46
CA PRO A 128 -4.28 -8.58 8.52
C PRO A 128 -4.94 -8.04 7.25
N SER A 129 -4.20 -7.85 6.17
CA SER A 129 -4.74 -7.43 4.88
C SER A 129 -4.16 -8.34 3.82
N ASP A 130 -5.02 -9.12 3.16
CA ASP A 130 -4.61 -10.08 2.14
C ASP A 130 -4.03 -9.40 0.89
N THR A 131 -4.49 -8.19 0.59
CA THR A 131 -4.06 -7.39 -0.57
C THR A 131 -3.98 -5.92 -0.21
N ILE A 132 -2.91 -5.26 -0.64
CA ILE A 132 -2.78 -3.80 -0.63
C ILE A 132 -2.74 -3.31 -2.07
N ALA A 133 -3.59 -2.34 -2.39
CA ALA A 133 -3.67 -1.72 -3.71
C ALA A 133 -3.54 -0.20 -3.60
N LEU A 134 -2.58 0.36 -4.33
CA LEU A 134 -2.50 1.79 -4.62
C LEU A 134 -3.28 2.06 -5.91
N ILE A 135 -4.29 2.92 -5.80
CA ILE A 135 -5.15 3.30 -6.92
C ILE A 135 -5.20 4.81 -7.09
N GLU A 136 -5.61 5.23 -8.27
CA GLU A 136 -5.76 6.63 -8.63
C GLU A 136 -7.07 6.91 -9.36
N ALA A 137 -7.55 8.14 -9.23
CA ALA A 137 -8.84 8.58 -9.74
C ALA A 137 -8.80 10.05 -10.15
N LYS A 138 -9.71 10.42 -11.05
CA LYS A 138 -9.82 11.80 -11.56
C LYS A 138 -10.29 12.78 -10.49
N ASP A 139 -11.20 12.33 -9.65
CA ASP A 139 -11.78 13.07 -8.54
C ASP A 139 -12.33 12.11 -7.46
N ASN A 140 -12.97 12.66 -6.43
CA ASN A 140 -13.51 11.87 -5.32
C ASN A 140 -14.73 11.03 -5.71
N GLU A 141 -15.51 11.44 -6.71
CA GLU A 141 -16.67 10.68 -7.16
C GLU A 141 -16.22 9.48 -8.00
N ASP A 142 -15.22 9.68 -8.87
CA ASP A 142 -14.55 8.60 -9.59
C ASP A 142 -13.91 7.59 -8.62
N LEU A 143 -13.23 8.06 -7.56
CA LEU A 143 -12.70 7.18 -6.51
C LEU A 143 -13.80 6.39 -5.82
N ARG A 144 -14.92 7.05 -5.48
CA ARG A 144 -16.09 6.39 -4.87
C ARG A 144 -16.62 5.29 -5.79
N ASN A 145 -16.78 5.57 -7.08
CA ASN A 145 -17.33 4.60 -8.03
C ASN A 145 -16.39 3.40 -8.21
N ILE A 146 -15.09 3.63 -8.36
CA ILE A 146 -14.08 2.56 -8.40
C ILE A 146 -14.17 1.68 -7.14
N VAL A 147 -14.20 2.29 -5.96
CA VAL A 147 -14.17 1.54 -4.70
C VAL A 147 -15.49 0.83 -4.44
N CYS A 148 -16.61 1.55 -4.49
CA CYS A 148 -17.91 1.06 -4.06
C CYS A 148 -18.62 0.22 -5.10
N ASP A 149 -18.49 0.59 -6.38
CA ASP A 149 -19.30 0.01 -7.46
C ASP A 149 -18.52 -1.02 -8.28
N GLU A 150 -17.21 -1.15 -8.06
CA GLU A 150 -16.38 -2.15 -8.74
C GLU A 150 -15.63 -3.06 -7.75
N ILE A 151 -14.77 -2.51 -6.90
CA ILE A 151 -13.89 -3.34 -6.06
C ILE A 151 -14.66 -3.98 -4.90
N LYS A 152 -15.47 -3.21 -4.16
CA LYS A 152 -16.17 -3.69 -2.98
C LYS A 152 -17.21 -4.77 -3.30
N ILE A 153 -17.80 -4.72 -4.49
CA ILE A 153 -18.78 -5.71 -4.95
C ILE A 153 -18.15 -6.91 -5.66
N TYR A 154 -16.83 -6.92 -5.85
CA TYR A 154 -16.14 -8.02 -6.52
C TYR A 154 -16.34 -9.32 -5.71
N PRO A 155 -16.85 -10.41 -6.33
CA PRO A 155 -17.15 -11.65 -5.62
C PRO A 155 -15.94 -12.18 -4.84
N GLY A 156 -16.13 -12.33 -3.53
CA GLY A 156 -15.10 -12.80 -2.60
C GLY A 156 -14.26 -11.71 -1.93
N VAL A 157 -14.51 -10.42 -2.19
CA VAL A 157 -14.02 -9.35 -1.31
C VAL A 157 -14.83 -9.36 -0.01
N LYS A 158 -14.15 -9.66 1.11
CA LYS A 158 -14.77 -9.79 2.43
C LYS A 158 -14.82 -8.47 3.18
N SER A 159 -13.72 -7.71 3.14
CA SER A 159 -13.67 -6.37 3.72
C SER A 159 -12.69 -5.48 2.96
N LEU A 160 -12.93 -4.18 2.99
CA LEU A 160 -12.13 -3.17 2.32
C LEU A 160 -12.07 -1.91 3.18
N SER A 161 -10.87 -1.39 3.38
CA SER A 161 -10.64 -0.08 3.98
C SER A 161 -9.93 0.83 2.98
N THR A 162 -10.48 2.03 2.77
CA THR A 162 -9.90 3.05 1.89
C THR A 162 -9.18 4.09 2.72
N ARG A 163 -7.92 4.34 2.38
CA ARG A 163 -7.07 5.39 2.96
C ARG A 163 -6.72 6.38 1.86
N VAL A 164 -7.39 7.52 1.82
CA VAL A 164 -7.11 8.57 0.84
C VAL A 164 -5.73 9.16 1.13
N CYS A 165 -4.89 9.28 0.12
CA CYS A 165 -3.57 9.89 0.22
C CYS A 165 -3.69 11.41 0.17
N TYR A 166 -2.81 12.09 0.90
CA TYR A 166 -2.79 13.55 0.89
C TYR A 166 -2.28 14.02 -0.47
N GLN A 167 -2.92 15.05 -1.01
CA GLN A 167 -2.32 15.80 -2.11
C GLN A 167 -1.20 16.66 -1.52
N LEU A 168 0.04 16.25 -1.76
CA LEU A 168 1.20 17.06 -1.42
C LEU A 168 1.31 18.14 -2.50
N SER A 169 0.94 19.36 -2.12
CA SER A 169 1.09 20.60 -2.89
C SER A 169 2.55 20.98 -3.10
#